data_AF-A0A1Q4GQ12-F1
#
_entry.id   AF-A0A1Q4GQ12-F1
#
_cell.length_a   1.000
_cell.length_b   1.000
_cell.length_c   1.000
_cell.angle_alpha   90.00
_cell.angle_beta   90.00
_cell.angle_gamma   90.00
#
_symmetry.space_group_name_H-M   'P 1'
#
loop_
_entity.id
_entity.type
_entity.pdbx_description
1 polymer ?
#
loop_
_entity_poly.entity_id
_entity_poly.type
_entity_poly.pdbx_seq_one_letter_code
_entity_poly.pdbx_strand_id
1 'polypeptide(L)'
;MLALWLGVAASALAAERSAVRQATLRATPQGYTLDSDVDIALNATLEDALARGIPLHFLLELEITRPREWWFAEDIAEPVRKLRIYYHLLLRRYVVESGYRTQTAASLAEALALLGHVEDWAVLERGALKAGKTYAARLRLRLDTAQLPKPLSIGVVTGDKWELATPWYEWTFEPPVLSRPAPPLP
;
A
#
# COMPACT_ATOMS: atom_id res chain seq x y z
N MET A 1 13.36 -39.46 -37.72
CA MET A 1 11.99 -39.27 -37.16
C MET A 1 12.19 -39.03 -35.67
N LEU A 2 12.01 -37.79 -35.19
CA LEU A 2 10.88 -37.37 -34.34
C LEU A 2 10.79 -38.20 -33.04
N ALA A 3 10.85 -37.67 -31.81
CA ALA A 3 10.34 -36.38 -31.37
C ALA A 3 11.05 -35.87 -30.11
N LEU A 4 11.25 -34.56 -30.13
CA LEU A 4 11.58 -33.63 -29.06
C LEU A 4 10.41 -33.58 -28.05
N TRP A 5 10.66 -33.89 -26.77
CA TRP A 5 9.74 -33.53 -25.69
C TRP A 5 10.35 -32.38 -24.88
N LEU A 6 10.00 -31.16 -25.27
CA LEU A 6 10.10 -29.99 -24.42
C LEU A 6 9.11 -30.17 -23.26
N GLY A 7 9.60 -30.41 -22.05
CA GLY A 7 8.85 -30.15 -20.84
C GLY A 7 8.70 -28.65 -20.68
N VAL A 8 7.59 -28.10 -21.16
CA VAL A 8 7.23 -26.69 -20.97
C VAL A 8 6.96 -26.46 -19.48
N ALA A 9 7.56 -25.38 -18.99
CA ALA A 9 7.55 -24.92 -17.61
C ALA A 9 6.13 -24.80 -17.03
N ALA A 10 5.88 -25.53 -15.95
CA ALA A 10 4.78 -25.24 -15.03
C ALA A 10 5.22 -24.13 -14.06
N SER A 11 5.27 -22.90 -14.54
CA SER A 11 5.37 -21.69 -13.69
C SER A 11 4.08 -20.88 -13.85
N ALA A 12 2.94 -21.50 -13.55
CA ALA A 12 1.63 -20.87 -13.58
C ALA A 12 0.87 -21.19 -12.30
N LEU A 13 1.26 -20.53 -11.21
CA LEU A 13 0.52 -20.33 -9.95
C LEU A 13 1.29 -19.33 -9.07
N ALA A 14 1.61 -18.15 -9.63
CA ALA A 14 2.23 -17.03 -8.89
C ALA A 14 1.30 -15.82 -8.72
N ALA A 15 0.05 -15.91 -9.20
CA ALA A 15 -1.08 -15.19 -8.63
C ALA A 15 -1.71 -16.19 -7.64
N GLU A 16 -1.98 -15.89 -6.37
CA GLU A 16 -2.93 -14.87 -5.92
C GLU A 16 -2.68 -14.52 -4.45
N ARG A 17 -1.79 -13.57 -4.15
CA ARG A 17 -1.81 -12.88 -2.85
C ARG A 17 -1.39 -11.44 -3.06
N SER A 18 -2.24 -10.51 -2.65
CA SER A 18 -1.88 -9.09 -2.55
C SER A 18 -0.63 -8.95 -1.67
N ALA A 19 0.34 -8.17 -2.13
CA ALA A 19 1.60 -7.99 -1.42
C ALA A 19 2.20 -6.62 -1.73
N VAL A 20 2.81 -6.00 -0.74
CA VAL A 20 3.69 -4.86 -0.98
C VAL A 20 4.95 -5.38 -1.67
N ARG A 21 5.26 -4.85 -2.85
CA ARG A 21 6.45 -5.21 -3.64
C ARG A 21 7.66 -4.42 -3.23
N GLN A 22 7.47 -3.13 -2.98
CA GLN A 22 8.53 -2.22 -2.59
C GLN A 22 7.98 -1.13 -1.68
N ALA A 23 8.79 -0.70 -0.72
CA ALA A 23 8.53 0.46 0.11
C ALA A 23 9.86 1.17 0.42
N THR A 24 9.94 2.47 0.13
CA THR A 24 11.16 3.27 0.31
C THR A 24 10.82 4.59 0.98
N LEU A 25 11.49 4.87 2.11
CA LEU A 25 11.43 6.18 2.75
C LEU A 25 12.49 7.11 2.16
N ARG A 26 12.08 8.30 1.77
CA ARG A 26 12.94 9.38 1.32
C ARG A 26 12.93 10.53 2.32
N ALA A 27 14.12 11.03 2.67
CA ALA A 27 14.23 12.26 3.42
C ALA A 27 14.03 13.46 2.49
N THR A 28 13.20 14.41 2.91
CA THR A 28 12.95 15.67 2.21
C THR A 28 13.25 16.84 3.13
N PRO A 29 13.34 18.08 2.62
CA PRO A 29 13.45 19.24 3.48
C PRO A 29 12.28 19.32 4.49
N GLN A 30 11.08 18.92 4.15
CA GLN A 30 9.90 19.05 5.01
C GLN A 30 9.78 17.91 6.04
N GLY A 31 10.42 16.77 5.80
CA GLY A 31 10.32 15.60 6.67
C GLY A 31 10.71 14.32 5.95
N TYR A 32 9.87 13.29 6.04
CA TYR A 32 10.04 12.04 5.30
C TYR A 32 8.81 11.74 4.45
N THR A 33 9.05 11.29 3.22
CA THR A 33 8.03 10.77 2.34
C THR A 33 8.22 9.27 2.11
N LEU A 34 7.13 8.55 1.90
CA LEU A 34 7.11 7.14 1.52
C LEU A 34 6.67 7.01 0.07
N ASP A 35 7.40 6.19 -0.68
CA ASP A 35 6.94 5.62 -1.94
C ASP A 35 6.81 4.12 -1.80
N SER A 36 5.74 3.58 -2.35
CA SER A 36 5.48 2.16 -2.29
C SER A 36 4.78 1.68 -3.55
N ASP A 37 5.07 0.43 -3.89
CA ASP A 37 4.41 -0.29 -4.96
C ASP A 37 3.75 -1.53 -4.36
N VAL A 38 2.44 -1.66 -4.53
CA VAL A 38 1.62 -2.72 -3.94
C VAL A 38 0.87 -3.46 -5.02
N ASP A 39 1.08 -4.77 -5.10
CA ASP A 39 0.25 -5.64 -5.92
C ASP A 39 -1.04 -5.94 -5.18
N ILE A 40 -2.17 -5.59 -5.79
CA ILE A 40 -3.50 -5.79 -5.23
C ILE A 40 -4.24 -6.79 -6.11
N ALA A 41 -4.57 -7.95 -5.53
CA ALA A 41 -5.44 -8.95 -6.12
C ALA A 41 -6.77 -8.96 -5.36
N LEU A 42 -7.84 -8.53 -6.03
CA LEU A 42 -9.19 -8.61 -5.47
C LEU A 42 -9.71 -10.03 -5.59
N ASN A 43 -10.54 -10.46 -4.63
CA ASN A 43 -11.32 -11.68 -4.79
C ASN A 43 -12.58 -11.38 -5.62
N ALA A 44 -13.24 -12.43 -6.11
CA ALA A 44 -14.44 -12.30 -6.96
C ALA A 44 -15.57 -11.46 -6.31
N THR A 45 -15.71 -11.49 -4.98
CA THR A 45 -16.75 -10.71 -4.28
C THR A 45 -16.46 -9.21 -4.33
N LEU A 46 -15.19 -8.82 -4.13
CA LEU A 46 -14.75 -7.43 -4.20
C LEU A 46 -14.82 -6.89 -5.65
N GLU A 47 -14.49 -7.72 -6.63
CA GLU A 47 -14.64 -7.38 -8.05
C GLU A 47 -16.12 -7.15 -8.44
N ASP A 48 -17.00 -8.07 -8.05
CA ASP A 48 -18.44 -7.96 -8.29
C ASP A 48 -19.05 -6.72 -7.62
N ALA A 49 -18.58 -6.41 -6.40
CA ALA A 49 -19.00 -5.22 -5.67
C ALA A 49 -18.63 -3.94 -6.42
N LEU A 50 -17.38 -3.83 -6.88
CA LEU A 50 -16.93 -2.70 -7.69
C LEU A 50 -17.73 -2.58 -8.98
N ALA A 51 -17.96 -3.68 -9.69
CA ALA A 51 -18.74 -3.68 -10.93
C ALA A 51 -20.18 -3.17 -10.73
N ARG A 52 -20.74 -3.34 -9.52
CA ARG A 52 -22.06 -2.83 -9.12
C ARG A 52 -22.03 -1.38 -8.61
N GLY A 53 -20.87 -0.73 -8.63
CA GLY A 53 -20.68 0.65 -8.18
C GLY A 53 -20.51 0.80 -6.67
N ILE A 54 -20.26 -0.29 -5.93
CA ILE A 54 -19.96 -0.23 -4.50
C ILE A 54 -18.50 0.21 -4.34
N PRO A 55 -18.21 1.34 -3.68
CA PRO A 55 -16.84 1.80 -3.50
C PRO A 55 -16.09 0.91 -2.49
N LEU A 56 -14.85 0.57 -2.81
CA LEU A 56 -13.93 -0.09 -1.89
C LEU A 56 -12.96 0.93 -1.32
N HIS A 57 -12.80 0.89 0.00
CA HIS A 57 -11.89 1.75 0.74
C HIS A 57 -10.74 0.90 1.28
N PHE A 58 -9.52 1.38 1.13
CA PHE A 58 -8.33 0.72 1.63
C PHE A 58 -7.55 1.64 2.57
N LEU A 59 -6.83 1.03 3.49
CA LEU A 59 -5.92 1.68 4.41
C LEU A 59 -4.52 1.15 4.12
N LEU A 60 -3.61 2.06 3.76
CA LEU A 60 -2.19 1.80 3.71
C LEU A 60 -1.61 2.24 5.04
N GLU A 61 -1.27 1.26 5.87
CA GLU A 61 -0.80 1.42 7.25
C GLU A 61 0.72 1.30 7.27
N LEU A 62 1.39 2.37 7.67
CA LEU A 62 2.83 2.36 7.91
C LEU A 62 3.05 2.44 9.41
N GLU A 63 3.94 1.62 9.94
CA GLU A 63 4.40 1.72 11.31
C GLU A 63 5.92 1.83 11.34
N ILE A 64 6.43 2.77 12.12
CA ILE A 64 7.85 3.01 12.30
C ILE A 64 8.18 2.82 13.78
N THR A 65 9.08 1.91 14.06
CA THR A 65 9.53 1.60 15.42
C THR A 65 11.04 1.77 15.53
N ARG A 66 11.51 2.12 16.73
CA ARG A 66 12.94 2.06 17.05
C ARG A 66 13.21 0.78 17.83
N PRO A 67 14.01 -0.17 17.30
CA PRO A 67 14.41 -1.36 18.04
C PRO A 67 15.27 -0.97 19.25
N ARG A 68 15.04 -1.62 20.40
CA ARG A 68 15.74 -1.39 21.68
C ARG A 68 16.09 -2.75 22.29
N GLU A 69 17.29 -2.90 22.84
CA GLU A 69 17.82 -4.20 23.30
C GLU A 69 17.26 -4.69 24.64
N TRP A 70 16.71 -3.84 25.51
CA TRP A 70 16.37 -4.24 26.90
C TRP A 70 15.01 -3.74 27.41
N TRP A 71 14.15 -3.21 26.54
CA TRP A 71 12.73 -2.92 26.82
C TRP A 71 11.97 -2.73 25.49
N PHE A 72 10.62 -2.85 25.52
CA PHE A 72 9.73 -2.78 24.35
C PHE A 72 10.15 -1.74 23.31
N ALA A 73 10.04 -2.08 22.02
CA ALA A 73 10.29 -1.14 20.92
C ALA A 73 9.49 0.16 21.13
N GLU A 74 10.05 1.31 20.78
CA GLU A 74 9.29 2.57 20.81
C GLU A 74 8.63 2.78 19.47
N ASP A 75 7.30 2.92 19.51
CA ASP A 75 6.50 3.36 18.38
C ASP A 75 6.81 4.84 18.11
N ILE A 76 7.40 5.10 16.96
CA ILE A 76 7.78 6.45 16.53
C ILE A 76 6.61 7.12 15.82
N ALA A 77 5.95 6.38 14.92
CA ALA A 77 4.78 6.87 14.19
C ALA A 77 4.00 5.73 13.54
N GLU A 78 2.69 5.94 13.39
CA GLU A 78 1.76 5.03 12.73
C GLU A 78 0.87 5.77 11.71
N PRO A 79 1.43 6.40 10.67
CA PRO A 79 0.63 7.14 9.70
C PRO A 79 -0.21 6.17 8.84
N VAL A 80 -1.45 6.58 8.55
CA VAL A 80 -2.39 5.80 7.73
C VAL A 80 -2.85 6.63 6.54
N ARG A 81 -2.71 6.09 5.32
CA ARG A 81 -3.24 6.70 4.09
C ARG A 81 -4.52 5.99 3.67
N LYS A 82 -5.59 6.76 3.51
CA LYS A 82 -6.85 6.28 2.95
C LYS A 82 -6.78 6.30 1.43
N LEU A 83 -7.13 5.18 0.82
CA LEU A 83 -7.23 5.00 -0.62
C LEU A 83 -8.65 4.56 -0.96
N ARG A 84 -9.15 4.93 -2.13
CA ARG A 84 -10.49 4.56 -2.56
C ARG A 84 -10.50 4.21 -4.03
N ILE A 85 -11.26 3.18 -4.38
CA ILE A 85 -11.54 2.79 -5.76
C ILE A 85 -13.04 2.54 -5.92
N TYR A 86 -13.62 3.01 -7.03
CA TYR A 86 -15.01 2.75 -7.37
C TYR A 86 -15.23 2.78 -8.87
N TYR A 87 -16.28 2.11 -9.33
CA TYR A 87 -16.68 2.14 -10.74
C TYR A 87 -17.77 3.17 -10.97
N HIS A 88 -17.51 4.12 -11.88
CA HIS A 88 -18.49 5.12 -12.28
C HIS A 88 -19.36 4.57 -13.42
N LEU A 89 -20.57 4.10 -13.09
CA LEU A 89 -21.47 3.39 -14.02
C LEU A 89 -21.81 4.19 -15.31
N LEU A 90 -22.05 5.50 -15.18
CA LEU A 90 -22.39 6.34 -16.34
C LEU A 90 -21.20 6.49 -17.31
N LEU A 91 -20.03 6.81 -16.77
CA LEU A 91 -18.81 7.03 -17.56
C LEU A 91 -18.13 5.71 -17.96
N ARG A 92 -18.52 4.59 -17.34
CA ARG A 92 -17.93 3.26 -17.50
C ARG A 92 -16.42 3.24 -17.22
N ARG A 93 -15.98 4.01 -16.23
CA ARG A 93 -14.57 4.13 -15.83
C ARG A 93 -14.40 3.78 -14.37
N TYR A 94 -13.24 3.22 -14.04
CA TYR A 94 -12.78 3.12 -12.66
C TYR A 94 -12.20 4.47 -12.24
N VAL A 95 -12.48 4.86 -11.01
CA VAL A 95 -11.94 6.06 -10.39
C VAL A 95 -11.14 5.64 -9.17
N VAL A 96 -9.92 6.13 -9.07
CA VAL A 96 -8.96 5.85 -8.01
C VAL A 96 -8.64 7.16 -7.31
N GLU A 97 -8.77 7.18 -5.99
CA GLU A 97 -8.42 8.32 -5.15
C GLU A 97 -7.36 7.92 -4.14
N SER A 98 -6.25 8.67 -4.14
CA SER A 98 -5.12 8.45 -3.27
C SER A 98 -4.68 9.78 -2.66
N GLY A 99 -5.22 10.11 -1.48
CA GLY A 99 -5.03 11.42 -0.86
C GLY A 99 -5.59 12.54 -1.73
N TYR A 100 -4.72 13.38 -2.30
CA TYR A 100 -5.09 14.51 -3.15
C TYR A 100 -5.08 14.20 -4.65
N ARG A 101 -4.70 12.97 -5.06
CA ARG A 101 -4.68 12.57 -6.47
C ARG A 101 -5.96 11.77 -6.79
N THR A 102 -6.66 12.17 -7.84
CA THR A 102 -7.79 11.42 -8.42
C THR A 102 -7.44 11.07 -9.86
N GLN A 103 -7.48 9.78 -10.18
CA GLN A 103 -7.15 9.24 -11.50
C GLN A 103 -8.28 8.35 -12.00
N THR A 104 -8.36 8.16 -13.31
CA THR A 104 -9.39 7.29 -13.91
C THR A 104 -8.76 6.29 -14.87
N ALA A 105 -9.26 5.06 -14.83
CA ALA A 105 -8.78 3.95 -15.62
C ALA A 105 -9.91 3.30 -16.42
N ALA A 106 -9.58 2.72 -17.57
CA ALA A 106 -10.55 2.02 -18.41
C ALA A 106 -10.76 0.57 -17.96
N SER A 107 -9.76 -0.03 -17.30
CA SER A 107 -9.80 -1.42 -16.82
C SER A 107 -9.57 -1.50 -15.31
N LEU A 108 -10.05 -2.59 -14.69
CA LEU A 108 -9.81 -2.85 -13.27
C LEU A 108 -8.32 -3.04 -12.99
N ALA A 109 -7.61 -3.77 -13.86
CA ALA A 109 -6.17 -4.01 -13.70
C ALA A 109 -5.37 -2.70 -13.67
N GLU A 110 -5.65 -1.78 -14.60
CA GLU A 110 -5.05 -0.44 -14.63
C GLU A 110 -5.41 0.36 -13.37
N ALA A 111 -6.67 0.30 -12.93
CA ALA A 111 -7.11 0.97 -11.70
C ALA A 111 -6.38 0.45 -10.46
N LEU A 112 -6.20 -0.87 -10.34
CA LEU A 112 -5.48 -1.49 -9.23
C LEU A 112 -3.99 -1.15 -9.25
N ALA A 113 -3.37 -1.09 -10.42
CA ALA A 113 -1.99 -0.61 -10.56
C ALA A 113 -1.85 0.85 -10.09
N LEU A 114 -2.77 1.73 -10.49
CA LEU A 114 -2.80 3.13 -10.03
C LEU A 114 -3.09 3.25 -8.52
N LEU A 115 -3.89 2.34 -7.96
CA LEU A 115 -4.23 2.32 -6.53
C LEU A 115 -3.04 1.85 -5.68
N GLY A 116 -2.30 0.84 -6.16
CA GLY A 116 -1.15 0.24 -5.50
C GLY A 116 0.12 1.09 -5.57
N HIS A 117 0.20 2.00 -6.54
CA HIS A 117 1.31 2.92 -6.70
C HIS A 117 1.10 4.19 -5.86
N VAL A 118 1.87 4.32 -4.79
CA VAL A 118 1.81 5.46 -3.88
C VAL A 118 3.15 6.18 -3.88
N GLU A 119 3.13 7.46 -4.21
CA GLU A 119 4.32 8.31 -4.25
C GLU A 119 4.18 9.50 -3.32
N ASP A 120 5.33 10.00 -2.86
CA ASP A 120 5.49 11.24 -2.09
C ASP A 120 4.51 11.36 -0.91
N TRP A 121 4.20 10.23 -0.27
CA TRP A 121 3.34 10.23 0.90
C TRP A 121 4.09 10.81 2.10
N ALA A 122 3.77 12.03 2.52
CA ALA A 122 4.31 12.60 3.75
C ALA A 122 3.89 11.76 4.97
N VAL A 123 4.87 11.18 5.66
CA VAL A 123 4.66 10.21 6.75
C VAL A 123 5.24 10.69 8.09
N LEU A 124 6.24 11.57 8.05
CA LEU A 124 6.86 12.14 9.24
C LEU A 124 7.29 13.59 8.98
N GLU A 125 7.22 14.41 10.03
CA GLU A 125 7.77 15.77 10.03
C GLU A 125 9.30 15.77 10.17
N ARG A 126 9.93 16.89 9.80
CA ARG A 126 11.36 17.10 10.02
C ARG A 126 11.71 16.95 11.50
N GLY A 127 12.75 16.16 11.79
CA GLY A 127 13.27 15.98 13.15
C GLY A 127 12.61 14.85 13.94
N ALA A 128 11.60 14.17 13.40
CA ALA A 128 10.98 13.00 14.04
C ALA A 128 11.98 11.83 14.22
N LEU A 129 12.94 11.70 13.30
CA LEU A 129 13.98 10.68 13.35
C LEU A 129 15.34 11.28 13.73
N LYS A 130 16.03 10.62 14.67
CA LYS A 130 17.41 10.93 15.07
C LYS A 130 18.40 10.29 14.08
N ALA A 131 19.35 11.08 13.60
CA ALA A 131 20.43 10.61 12.72
C ALA A 131 21.35 9.59 13.42
N GLY A 132 21.92 8.66 12.64
CA GLY A 132 22.81 7.61 13.15
C GLY A 132 22.10 6.59 14.05
N LYS A 133 20.78 6.48 13.95
CA LYS A 133 19.97 5.45 14.61
C LYS A 133 19.27 4.62 13.54
N THR A 134 19.23 3.31 13.75
CA THR A 134 18.48 2.37 12.92
C THR A 134 17.03 2.30 13.39
N TYR A 135 16.11 2.26 12.43
CA TYR A 135 14.66 2.09 12.66
C TYR A 135 14.17 0.88 11.88
N ALA A 136 13.09 0.27 12.37
CA ALA A 136 12.33 -0.72 11.64
C ALA A 136 11.04 -0.06 11.15
N ALA A 137 10.66 -0.33 9.92
CA ALA A 137 9.39 0.07 9.35
C ALA A 137 8.65 -1.17 8.85
N ARG A 138 7.33 -1.15 8.98
CA ARG A 138 6.46 -2.13 8.35
C ARG A 138 5.29 -1.46 7.65
N LEU A 139 4.95 -1.95 6.46
CA LEU A 139 3.89 -1.43 5.61
C LEU A 139 2.88 -2.55 5.29
N ARG A 140 1.59 -2.23 5.36
CA ARG A 140 0.52 -3.14 4.96
C ARG A 140 -0.62 -2.38 4.31
N LEU A 141 -1.20 -2.96 3.26
CA LEU A 141 -2.47 -2.51 2.72
C LEU A 141 -3.58 -3.44 3.20
N ARG A 142 -4.72 -2.89 3.62
CA ARG A 142 -5.93 -3.67 3.92
C ARG A 142 -7.20 -2.97 3.48
N LEU A 143 -8.25 -3.74 3.26
CA LEU A 143 -9.60 -3.22 3.05
C LEU A 143 -10.15 -2.64 4.36
N ASP A 144 -10.79 -1.48 4.28
CA ASP A 144 -11.52 -0.87 5.38
C ASP A 144 -12.97 -1.36 5.39
N THR A 145 -13.21 -2.46 6.10
CA THR A 145 -14.54 -3.06 6.21
C THR A 145 -15.51 -2.21 7.03
N ALA A 146 -15.02 -1.24 7.82
CA ALA A 146 -15.87 -0.33 8.59
C ALA A 146 -16.68 0.63 7.68
N GLN A 147 -16.21 0.86 6.45
CA GLN A 147 -16.86 1.72 5.46
C GLN A 147 -17.84 0.96 4.57
N LEU A 148 -17.97 -0.36 4.73
CA LEU A 148 -18.95 -1.13 3.98
C LEU A 148 -20.37 -0.83 4.50
N PRO A 149 -21.37 -0.72 3.61
CA PRO A 149 -22.78 -0.57 4.00
C PRO A 149 -23.17 -1.63 5.05
N LYS A 150 -23.74 -1.19 6.18
CA LYS A 150 -24.17 -2.05 7.29
C LYS A 150 -25.02 -3.29 6.89
N PRO A 151 -25.88 -3.26 5.85
CA PRO A 151 -26.56 -4.48 5.38
C PRO A 151 -25.62 -5.57 4.87
N LEU A 152 -24.47 -5.21 4.29
CA LEU A 152 -23.43 -6.15 3.84
C LEU A 152 -22.63 -6.72 5.02
N SER A 153 -22.53 -5.96 6.13
CA SER A 153 -21.94 -6.42 7.38
C SER A 153 -22.77 -7.51 8.09
N ILE A 154 -24.03 -7.73 7.71
CA ILE A 154 -24.89 -8.80 8.28
C ILE A 154 -24.51 -10.17 7.68
N GLY A 155 -23.76 -10.19 6.57
CA GLY A 155 -23.19 -11.38 5.94
C GLY A 155 -21.86 -11.86 6.52
N VAL A 156 -21.45 -11.41 7.71
CA VAL A 156 -20.20 -11.79 8.41
C VAL A 156 -20.11 -13.30 8.75
N VAL A 157 -21.16 -14.08 8.45
CA VAL A 157 -21.07 -15.56 8.41
C VAL A 157 -20.23 -16.06 7.20
N THR A 158 -19.77 -15.17 6.31
CA THR A 158 -18.86 -15.48 5.18
C THR A 158 -17.62 -14.56 5.14
N GLY A 159 -16.99 -14.31 6.30
CA GLY A 159 -15.91 -13.33 6.52
C GLY A 159 -14.81 -13.29 5.44
N ASP A 160 -14.40 -14.44 4.91
CA ASP A 160 -13.32 -14.54 3.91
C ASP A 160 -13.58 -13.77 2.60
N LYS A 161 -14.85 -13.47 2.27
CA LYS A 161 -15.22 -12.86 0.98
C LYS A 161 -15.09 -11.33 0.97
N TRP A 162 -15.14 -10.67 2.11
CA TRP A 162 -15.03 -9.20 2.22
C TRP A 162 -13.76 -8.77 2.93
N GLU A 163 -12.72 -9.60 2.85
CA GLU A 163 -11.43 -9.33 3.45
C GLU A 163 -10.35 -9.28 2.36
N LEU A 164 -9.47 -8.31 2.50
CA LEU A 164 -8.22 -8.23 1.75
C LEU A 164 -7.22 -7.54 2.64
N ALA A 165 -6.11 -8.20 2.92
CA ALA A 165 -4.96 -7.60 3.55
C ALA A 165 -3.69 -8.20 2.94
N THR A 166 -2.69 -7.36 2.72
CA THR A 166 -1.34 -7.85 2.42
C THR A 166 -0.71 -8.40 3.70
N PRO A 167 0.29 -9.29 3.62
CA PRO A 167 1.22 -9.46 4.72
C PRO A 167 1.92 -8.12 5.03
N TRP A 168 2.49 -8.01 6.23
CA TRP A 168 3.40 -6.92 6.55
C TRP A 168 4.67 -7.04 5.70
N TYR A 169 5.03 -5.95 5.03
CA TYR A 169 6.32 -5.78 4.39
C TYR A 169 7.23 -4.99 5.33
N GLU A 170 8.31 -5.61 5.76
CA GLU A 170 9.18 -5.08 6.81
C GLU A 170 10.56 -4.75 6.25
N TRP A 171 11.12 -3.63 6.66
CA TRP A 171 12.49 -3.26 6.33
C TRP A 171 13.11 -2.41 7.45
N THR A 172 14.43 -2.42 7.52
CA THR A 172 15.19 -1.52 8.39
C THR A 172 15.78 -0.40 7.58
N PHE A 173 15.88 0.79 8.16
CA PHE A 173 16.49 1.93 7.50
C PHE A 173 17.20 2.83 8.51
N GLU A 174 18.18 3.58 7.99
CA GLU A 174 18.86 4.62 8.73
C GLU A 174 18.53 5.96 8.08
N PRO A 175 18.03 6.95 8.85
CA PRO A 175 17.73 8.24 8.28
C PRO A 175 19.04 8.90 7.83
N PRO A 176 19.11 9.39 6.59
CA PRO A 176 20.32 10.05 6.10
C PRO A 176 20.63 11.26 6.99
N VAL A 177 21.91 11.50 7.20
CA VAL A 177 22.37 12.76 7.78
C VAL A 177 21.97 13.89 6.83
N LEU A 178 20.96 14.68 7.19
CA LEU A 178 20.61 15.87 6.43
C LEU A 178 21.80 16.83 6.51
N SER A 179 22.64 16.84 5.48
CA SER A 179 23.72 17.83 5.32
C SER A 179 23.06 19.21 5.32
N ARG A 180 23.33 20.01 6.36
CA ARG A 180 22.95 21.42 6.39
C ARG A 180 23.48 22.06 5.09
N PRO A 181 22.65 22.76 4.28
CA PRO A 181 23.15 23.44 3.11
C PRO A 181 24.29 24.36 3.54
N ALA A 182 25.42 24.28 2.83
CA ALA A 182 26.59 25.09 3.13
C ALA A 182 26.17 26.58 3.11
N PRO A 183 26.62 27.39 4.09
CA PRO A 183 26.35 28.82 4.04
C PRO A 183 26.88 29.39 2.71
N PRO A 184 26.17 30.35 2.08
CA PRO A 184 26.70 31.02 0.90
C PRO A 184 28.06 31.63 1.26
N LEU A 185 29.07 31.36 0.42
CA LEU A 185 30.38 31.97 0.56
C LEU A 185 30.25 33.49 0.41
N PRO A 186 31.01 34.28 1.18
CA PRO A 186 30.95 35.75 1.16
C PRO A 186 31.33 36.34 -0.20
#